data_AF-A0A4R5EA99-F1
#
_entry.id   AF-A0A4R5EA99-F1
#
_cell.length_a   1.000
_cell.length_b   1.000
_cell.length_c   1.000
_cell.angle_alpha   90.00
_cell.angle_beta   90.00
_cell.angle_gamma   90.00
#
_symmetry.space_group_name_H-M   'P 1'
#
loop_
_entity.id
_entity.type
_entity.pdbx_description
1 polymer ?
#
loop_
_entity_poly.entity_id
_entity_poly.type
_entity_poly.pdbx_seq_one_letter_code
_entity_poly.pdbx_strand_id
1 'polypeptide(L)'
;MGLHGDHIGGERAAAAALAAGKVAAACLIDANHLLFGRENVFPPGGTRVLAQTEPYDHCNMTVVDSAPPVLMDRFAELLLSMSFADPAVRPLLELEGLKAWVEGRDTGYGALETAVDEAGFYDAAGLITAVGYAP
;
A
#
# COMPACT_ATOMS: atom_id res chain seq x y z
N MET A 1 -1.77 10.20 13.36
CA MET A 1 -2.09 9.85 11.95
C MET A 1 -1.52 8.47 11.66
N GLY A 2 -2.37 7.47 11.40
CA GLY A 2 -2.00 6.08 11.12
C GLY A 2 -1.34 5.86 9.75
N LEU A 3 -0.31 6.65 9.43
CA LEU A 3 0.46 6.59 8.17
C LEU A 3 1.64 5.61 8.28
N HIS A 4 1.61 4.72 9.27
CA HIS A 4 2.68 3.75 9.50
C HIS A 4 2.63 2.67 8.42
N GLY A 5 3.40 2.86 7.35
CA GLY A 5 3.61 1.86 6.30
C GLY A 5 2.82 2.08 5.01
N ASP A 6 1.90 3.05 4.95
CA ASP A 6 1.07 3.33 3.76
C ASP A 6 1.58 4.52 2.93
N HIS A 7 2.63 5.22 3.39
CA HIS A 7 3.27 6.27 2.60
C HIS A 7 4.76 5.97 2.35
N ILE A 8 5.22 6.24 1.13
CA ILE A 8 6.62 6.07 0.74
C ILE A 8 7.58 6.84 1.66
N GLY A 9 7.17 7.97 2.23
CA GLY A 9 8.00 8.75 3.16
C GLY A 9 8.39 8.01 4.44
N GLY A 10 7.56 7.06 4.88
CA GLY A 10 7.68 6.34 6.14
C GLY A 10 8.61 5.15 5.97
N GLU A 11 8.39 4.40 4.90
CA GLU A 11 9.32 3.38 4.43
C GLU A 11 10.70 3.96 4.10
N ARG A 12 10.77 5.16 3.49
CA ARG A 12 12.04 5.85 3.25
C ARG A 12 12.75 6.23 4.55
N ALA A 13 12.01 6.71 5.55
CA ALA A 13 12.57 7.00 6.87
C ALA A 13 13.09 5.72 7.56
N ALA A 14 12.34 4.62 7.46
CA ALA A 14 12.73 3.32 7.99
C ALA A 14 13.99 2.77 7.29
N ALA A 15 14.04 2.88 5.96
CA ALA A 15 15.21 2.52 5.15
C ALA A 15 16.45 3.32 5.54
N ALA A 16 16.32 4.64 5.68
CA ALA A 16 17.42 5.51 6.12
C ALA A 16 17.88 5.19 7.55
N ALA A 17 16.96 4.88 8.46
CA ALA A 17 17.30 4.47 9.82
C ALA A 17 18.06 3.14 9.85
N LEU A 18 17.64 2.17 9.02
CA LEU A 18 18.32 0.88 8.87
C LEU A 18 19.73 1.06 8.29
N ALA A 19 19.87 1.83 7.21
CA ALA A 19 21.16 2.12 6.58
C ALA A 19 22.14 2.84 7.54
N ALA A 20 21.61 3.69 8.43
CA ALA A 20 22.40 4.38 9.46
C ALA A 20 22.67 3.53 10.71
N GLY A 21 22.24 2.26 10.76
CA GLY A 21 22.41 1.38 11.91
C GLY A 21 21.61 1.78 13.16
N LYS A 22 20.59 2.64 13.02
CA LYS A 22 19.74 3.10 14.13
C LYS A 22 18.68 2.07 14.52
N VAL A 23 18.33 1.19 13.59
CA VAL A 23 17.42 0.05 13.80
C VAL A 23 18.05 -1.22 13.23
N ALA A 24 17.70 -2.38 13.78
CA ALA A 24 18.22 -3.67 13.32
C ALA A 24 17.44 -4.25 12.12
N ALA A 25 16.19 -3.83 11.93
CA ALA A 25 15.31 -4.27 10.85
C ALA A 25 14.30 -3.17 10.50
N ALA A 26 13.75 -3.23 9.29
CA ALA A 26 12.68 -2.38 8.80
C ALA A 26 11.72 -3.20 7.92
N CYS A 27 10.44 -2.86 7.95
CA CYS A 27 9.43 -3.42 7.04
C CYS A 27 9.28 -2.46 5.85
N LEU A 28 9.31 -3.01 4.64
CA LEU A 28 9.20 -2.28 3.39
C LEU A 28 8.33 -3.10 2.42
N ILE A 29 7.62 -2.44 1.53
CA ILE A 29 7.01 -3.07 0.37
C ILE A 29 8.12 -3.39 -0.65
N ASP A 30 8.02 -4.53 -1.33
CA ASP A 30 9.00 -5.01 -2.30
C ASP A 30 9.39 -3.95 -3.35
N ALA A 31 8.40 -3.21 -3.86
CA ALA A 31 8.61 -2.13 -4.82
C ALA A 31 9.52 -1.02 -4.26
N ASN A 32 9.33 -0.65 -2.99
CA ASN A 32 10.13 0.37 -2.32
C ASN A 32 11.53 -0.15 -1.99
N HIS A 33 11.68 -1.41 -1.57
CA HIS A 33 13.00 -2.02 -1.39
C HIS A 33 13.83 -1.98 -2.68
N LEU A 34 13.23 -2.33 -3.82
CA LEU A 34 13.86 -2.24 -5.14
C LEU A 34 14.21 -0.80 -5.53
N LEU A 35 13.30 0.15 -5.31
CA LEU A 35 13.52 1.57 -5.59
C LEU A 35 14.70 2.11 -4.77
N PHE A 36 14.73 1.85 -3.47
CA PHE A 36 15.77 2.31 -2.56
C PHE A 36 17.14 1.69 -2.86
N GLY A 37 17.16 0.45 -3.36
CA GLY A 37 18.38 -0.15 -3.90
C GLY A 37 18.91 0.60 -5.13
N ARG A 38 18.04 1.02 -6.05
CA ARG A 38 18.42 1.80 -7.26
C ARG A 38 18.90 3.21 -6.93
N GLU A 39 18.35 3.81 -5.87
CA GLU A 39 18.74 5.14 -5.39
C GLU A 39 19.99 5.12 -4.49
N ASN A 40 20.60 3.95 -4.25
CA ASN A 40 21.72 3.75 -3.32
C ASN A 40 21.42 4.17 -1.87
N VAL A 41 20.16 4.10 -1.43
CA VAL A 41 19.82 4.24 0.00
C VAL A 41 20.42 3.07 0.78
N PHE A 42 20.34 1.87 0.21
CA PHE A 42 21.05 0.69 0.70
C PHE A 42 22.29 0.45 -0.16
N PRO A 43 23.50 0.34 0.43
CA PRO A 43 24.66 -0.10 -0.34
C PRO A 43 24.42 -1.54 -0.84
N PRO A 44 24.99 -1.94 -2.00
CA PRO A 44 24.88 -3.30 -2.49
C PRO A 44 25.30 -4.33 -1.42
N GLY A 45 24.42 -5.29 -1.13
CA GLY A 45 24.64 -6.29 -0.07
C GLY A 45 24.51 -5.76 1.37
N GLY A 46 24.15 -4.49 1.58
CA GLY A 46 23.96 -3.87 2.90
C GLY A 46 22.71 -4.32 3.64
N THR A 47 21.77 -4.96 2.95
CA THR A 47 20.54 -5.51 3.54
C THR A 47 20.29 -6.92 3.01
N ARG A 48 19.55 -7.72 3.78
CA ARG A 48 19.00 -9.02 3.34
C ARG A 48 17.53 -9.12 3.78
N VAL A 49 16.72 -9.84 3.01
CA VAL A 49 15.33 -10.13 3.39
C VAL A 49 15.33 -11.14 4.54
N LEU A 50 14.61 -10.82 5.62
CA LEU A 50 14.46 -11.70 6.79
C LEU A 50 13.19 -12.56 6.70
N ALA A 51 12.11 -11.97 6.20
CA ALA A 51 10.81 -12.58 5.98
C ALA A 51 10.09 -11.79 4.88
N GLN A 52 9.09 -12.39 4.27
CA GLN A 52 8.24 -11.79 3.26
C GLN A 52 6.78 -12.21 3.55
N THR A 53 5.85 -11.27 3.42
CA THR A 53 4.42 -11.57 3.57
C THR A 53 3.88 -12.27 2.33
N GLU A 54 2.71 -12.88 2.44
CA GLU A 54 1.94 -13.21 1.24
C GLU A 54 1.57 -11.93 0.45
N PRO A 55 1.33 -12.04 -0.87
CA PRO A 55 0.85 -10.92 -1.67
C PRO A 55 -0.51 -10.42 -1.17
N TYR A 56 -0.72 -9.11 -1.26
CA TYR A 56 -2.01 -8.47 -0.97
C TYR A 56 -2.28 -7.34 -1.96
N ASP A 57 -3.55 -6.96 -2.11
CA ASP A 57 -3.95 -5.83 -2.94
C ASP A 57 -3.70 -4.51 -2.18
N HIS A 58 -2.71 -3.74 -2.61
CA HIS A 58 -2.23 -2.55 -1.87
C HIS A 58 -3.28 -1.44 -1.74
N CYS A 59 -4.03 -1.14 -2.80
CA CYS A 59 -5.01 -0.06 -2.82
C CYS A 59 -6.15 -0.40 -3.76
N ASN A 60 -7.38 0.00 -3.37
CA ASN A 60 -8.60 -0.13 -4.15
C ASN A 60 -9.39 1.18 -4.11
N MET A 61 -10.14 1.44 -5.17
CA MET A 61 -11.18 2.46 -5.14
C MET A 61 -12.42 1.87 -4.47
N THR A 62 -12.80 2.45 -3.32
CA THR A 62 -13.94 1.97 -2.52
C THR A 62 -15.02 3.05 -2.47
N VAL A 63 -16.27 2.64 -2.60
CA VAL A 63 -17.44 3.52 -2.47
C VAL A 63 -18.37 2.99 -1.38
N VAL A 64 -19.14 3.89 -0.76
CA VAL A 64 -20.19 3.51 0.19
C VAL A 64 -21.33 2.79 -0.55
N ASP A 65 -21.94 1.81 0.11
CA ASP A 65 -23.05 1.00 -0.42
C ASP A 65 -24.31 1.83 -0.77
N SER A 66 -24.45 3.01 -0.17
CA SER A 66 -25.52 3.96 -0.46
C SER A 66 -25.26 4.87 -1.66
N ALA A 67 -24.14 4.72 -2.38
CA ALA A 67 -23.81 5.57 -3.52
C ALA A 67 -24.76 5.30 -4.70
N PRO A 68 -25.11 6.33 -5.51
CA PRO A 68 -25.99 6.14 -6.67
C PRO A 68 -25.38 5.17 -7.70
N PRO A 69 -26.04 4.06 -8.07
CA PRO A 69 -25.46 3.04 -8.95
C PRO A 69 -24.96 3.59 -10.29
N VAL A 70 -25.73 4.50 -10.90
CA VAL A 70 -25.35 5.15 -12.17
C VAL A 70 -24.03 5.91 -12.08
N LEU A 71 -23.71 6.50 -10.92
CA LEU A 71 -22.44 7.20 -10.73
C LEU A 71 -21.30 6.22 -10.47
N MET A 72 -21.56 5.12 -9.75
CA MET A 72 -20.58 4.05 -9.52
C MET A 72 -20.17 3.41 -10.85
N ASP A 73 -21.14 3.02 -11.67
CA ASP A 73 -20.91 2.41 -12.98
C ASP A 73 -20.12 3.36 -13.89
N ARG A 74 -20.51 4.64 -13.91
CA ARG A 74 -19.82 5.64 -14.71
C ARG A 74 -18.39 5.87 -14.23
N PHE A 75 -18.16 5.89 -12.92
CA PHE A 75 -16.83 6.05 -12.36
C PHE A 75 -15.92 4.86 -12.73
N ALA A 76 -16.41 3.63 -12.56
CA ALA A 76 -15.69 2.42 -12.94
C ALA A 76 -15.37 2.41 -14.45
N GLU A 77 -16.34 2.73 -15.30
CA GLU A 77 -16.16 2.83 -16.75
C GLU A 77 -15.05 3.83 -17.11
N LEU A 78 -15.04 5.01 -16.49
CA LEU A 78 -14.03 6.03 -16.73
C LEU A 78 -12.63 5.54 -16.37
N LEU A 79 -12.44 4.94 -15.18
CA LEU A 79 -11.15 4.40 -14.77
C LEU A 79 -10.68 3.27 -15.70
N LEU A 80 -11.53 2.30 -15.97
CA LEU A 80 -11.21 1.14 -16.82
C LEU A 80 -10.96 1.53 -18.29
N SER A 81 -11.50 2.67 -18.74
CA SER A 81 -11.24 3.20 -20.09
C SER A 81 -9.88 3.87 -20.24
N MET A 82 -9.18 4.15 -19.13
CA MET A 82 -7.88 4.83 -19.16
C MET A 82 -6.81 3.98 -19.85
N SER A 83 -6.03 4.61 -20.72
CA SER A 83 -4.95 3.95 -21.44
C SER A 83 -3.62 4.65 -21.20
N PHE A 84 -2.60 3.87 -20.83
CA PHE A 84 -1.23 4.37 -20.72
C PHE A 84 -0.65 4.87 -22.05
N ALA A 85 -1.22 4.45 -23.18
CA ALA A 85 -0.81 4.93 -24.49
C ALA A 85 -1.30 6.36 -24.76
N ASP A 86 -2.36 6.83 -24.09
CA ASP A 86 -2.87 8.19 -24.22
C ASP A 86 -2.00 9.17 -23.42
N PRO A 87 -1.32 10.14 -24.08
CA PRO A 87 -0.44 11.08 -23.41
C PRO A 87 -1.16 12.03 -22.44
N ALA A 88 -2.47 12.26 -22.60
CA ALA A 88 -3.26 13.08 -21.67
C ALA A 88 -3.62 12.31 -20.39
N VAL A 89 -3.78 10.99 -20.48
CA VAL A 89 -4.16 10.12 -19.36
C VAL A 89 -2.93 9.56 -18.63
N ARG A 90 -1.83 9.30 -19.35
CA ARG A 90 -0.61 8.73 -18.78
C ARG A 90 -0.15 9.40 -17.47
N PRO A 91 -0.09 10.75 -17.35
CA PRO A 91 0.33 11.38 -16.10
C PRO A 91 -0.54 11.03 -14.89
N LEU A 92 -1.84 10.73 -15.11
CA LEU A 92 -2.75 10.30 -14.04
C LEU A 92 -2.41 8.88 -13.57
N LEU A 93 -2.13 7.97 -14.50
CA LEU A 93 -1.72 6.60 -14.17
C LEU A 93 -0.35 6.56 -13.50
N GLU A 94 0.58 7.42 -13.94
CA GLU A 94 1.91 7.58 -13.33
C GLU A 94 1.83 8.15 -11.91
N LEU A 95 0.90 9.06 -11.63
CA LEU A 95 0.66 9.58 -10.28
C LEU A 95 0.26 8.47 -9.31
N GLU A 96 -0.58 7.55 -9.77
CA GLU A 96 -1.03 6.37 -9.01
C GLU A 96 -0.01 5.20 -9.07
N GLY A 97 1.11 5.37 -9.77
CA GLY A 97 2.15 4.34 -9.88
C GLY A 97 1.74 3.10 -10.69
N LEU A 98 0.73 3.20 -11.55
CA LEU A 98 0.16 2.07 -12.30
C LEU A 98 0.18 2.27 -13.82
N LYS A 99 -0.10 1.20 -14.57
CA LYS A 99 -0.20 1.23 -16.04
C LYS A 99 -1.61 1.00 -16.58
N ALA A 100 -2.50 0.49 -15.76
CA ALA A 100 -3.89 0.25 -16.11
C ALA A 100 -4.69 0.08 -14.83
N TRP A 101 -5.94 0.53 -14.85
CA TRP A 101 -6.94 0.10 -13.89
C TRP A 101 -7.46 -1.29 -14.26
N VAL A 102 -7.82 -2.07 -13.26
CA VAL A 102 -8.45 -3.38 -13.41
C VAL A 102 -9.70 -3.44 -12.56
N GLU A 103 -10.55 -4.42 -12.82
CA GLU A 103 -11.72 -4.65 -11.96
C GLU A 103 -11.29 -4.88 -10.51
N GLY A 104 -11.96 -4.18 -9.60
CA GLY A 104 -11.70 -4.32 -8.17
C GLY A 104 -12.09 -5.71 -7.68
N ARG A 105 -11.34 -6.21 -6.69
CA ARG A 105 -11.59 -7.47 -6.01
C ARG A 105 -11.29 -7.34 -4.52
N ASP A 106 -11.95 -8.17 -3.72
CA ASP A 106 -11.76 -8.30 -2.28
C ASP A 106 -10.92 -9.53 -1.89
N THR A 107 -10.63 -10.41 -2.86
CA THR A 107 -9.93 -11.68 -2.60
C THR A 107 -8.44 -11.52 -2.23
N GLY A 108 -7.85 -10.34 -2.40
CA GLY A 108 -6.45 -10.04 -2.07
C GLY A 108 -6.19 -9.66 -0.61
N TYR A 109 -7.19 -9.70 0.27
CA TYR A 109 -7.07 -9.18 1.65
C TYR A 109 -6.98 -10.24 2.74
N GLY A 110 -7.16 -11.54 2.45
CA GLY A 110 -7.28 -12.56 3.49
C GLY A 110 -6.09 -12.68 4.46
N ALA A 111 -4.86 -12.47 3.98
CA ALA A 111 -3.68 -12.45 4.85
C ALA A 111 -3.65 -11.24 5.79
N LEU A 112 -4.15 -10.09 5.32
CA LEU A 112 -4.26 -8.87 6.11
C LEU A 112 -5.37 -8.99 7.15
N GLU A 113 -6.52 -9.53 6.77
CA GLU A 113 -7.64 -9.81 7.69
C GLU A 113 -7.18 -10.73 8.83
N THR A 114 -6.52 -11.84 8.50
CA THR A 114 -5.97 -12.77 9.50
C THR A 114 -4.99 -12.05 10.43
N ALA A 115 -4.09 -11.24 9.89
CA ALA A 115 -3.11 -10.51 10.70
C ALA A 115 -3.76 -9.46 11.62
N VAL A 116 -4.83 -8.79 11.16
CA VAL A 116 -5.60 -7.84 11.98
C VAL A 116 -6.28 -8.56 13.13
N ASP A 117 -6.94 -9.69 12.86
CA ASP A 117 -7.61 -10.51 13.88
C ASP A 117 -6.61 -11.03 14.92
N GLU A 118 -5.47 -11.56 14.47
CA GLU A 118 -4.42 -12.09 15.35
C GLU A 118 -3.77 -10.98 16.19
N ALA A 119 -3.59 -9.78 15.63
CA ALA A 119 -3.02 -8.64 16.35
C ALA A 119 -3.98 -8.09 17.41
N GLY A 120 -5.29 -8.28 17.24
CA GLY A 120 -6.33 -7.76 18.14
C GLY A 120 -6.28 -6.24 18.30
N PHE A 121 -5.76 -5.54 17.29
CA PHE A 121 -5.62 -4.08 17.28
C PHE A 121 -6.94 -3.38 16.90
N TYR A 122 -7.71 -4.01 16.02
CA TYR A 122 -9.06 -3.60 15.64
C TYR A 122 -10.07 -4.67 16.08
N ASP A 123 -11.30 -4.26 16.41
CA ASP A 123 -12.42 -5.19 16.51
C ASP A 123 -13.11 -5.40 15.15
N ALA A 124 -14.11 -6.29 15.11
CA ALA A 124 -14.89 -6.58 13.91
C ALA A 124 -15.68 -5.38 13.36
N ALA A 125 -15.81 -4.29 14.11
CA ALA A 125 -16.41 -3.03 13.67
C ALA A 125 -15.35 -2.01 13.21
N GLY A 126 -14.07 -2.37 13.21
CA GLY A 126 -12.95 -1.50 12.84
C GLY A 126 -12.55 -0.50 13.93
N LEU A 127 -13.01 -0.67 15.17
CA LEU A 127 -12.63 0.19 16.29
C LEU A 127 -11.28 -0.23 16.84
N ILE A 128 -10.42 0.74 17.16
CA ILE A 128 -9.13 0.46 17.80
C ILE A 128 -9.37 -0.03 19.23
N THR A 129 -8.94 -1.26 19.51
CA THR A 129 -9.05 -1.94 20.82
C THR A 129 -7.75 -1.88 21.61
N ALA A 130 -6.65 -1.42 21.01
CA ALA A 130 -5.34 -1.35 21.63
C ALA A 130 -5.31 -0.33 22.78
N VAL A 131 -5.19 -0.83 24.02
CA VAL A 131 -5.15 -0.01 25.23
C VAL A 131 -3.95 0.95 25.20
N GLY A 132 -4.22 2.24 25.35
CA GLY A 132 -3.20 3.29 25.40
C GLY A 132 -2.74 3.82 24.04
N TYR A 133 -3.35 3.36 22.94
CA TYR A 133 -3.13 3.98 21.63
C TYR A 133 -3.83 5.35 21.55
N ALA A 134 -3.07 6.39 21.22
CA ALA A 134 -3.57 7.73 20.92
C ALA A 134 -3.04 8.14 19.52
N PRO A 135 -3.92 8.40 18.54
CA PRO A 135 -3.52 8.68 17.16
C PRO A 135 -2.82 10.03 16.97
#